data_AF-A0A0F0HNJ0-F1
#
_entry.id   AF-A0A0F0HNJ0-F1
#
_cell.length_a   1.000
_cell.length_b   1.000
_cell.length_c   1.000
_cell.angle_alpha   90.00
_cell.angle_beta   90.00
_cell.angle_gamma   90.00
#
_symmetry.space_group_name_H-M   'P 1'
#
loop_
_entity.id
_entity.type
_entity.pdbx_description
1 polymer ?
#
loop_
_entity_poly.entity_id
_entity_poly.type
_entity_poly.pdbx_seq_one_letter_code
_entity_poly.pdbx_strand_id
1 'polypeptide(L)'
;MLAAGLAACGTVKELGAADKVSTAFEGLGDGKSLKVELSVDATPAELIAFNKAVDPGKPMEQQSAQAVAGLTFAFSLSSDKPLKDLDSFKKAKGSGDYNAMYSDPAFNFSYTLAGKDGKVYLDVRQVNAKMYAKLDVEGFLKLVGGEAPSIGELADSLPTDAKAAKDALAGKWISFDPRTMEQIGKGAGAGRGVLSPAPTPDARTTQELGKSVQGILSRRLAFEDKGTKDGADHIVVSAPARGLVEDLLKAFRPLAKDVPNLAGLPTAAPTGVPDRKLDLDLYLKDKALSSASFDLAQLSEKAGKDVHLPVKVAFGKDATAAQAPSGATEFTAADFQGVMTAVLMGGIGEAGGGVGHRPGAGAGTGSGSGSGSGSGEGGGTGGPSRATGSKLTDDQVKELAKAGGVSEETIRLMAESGLTYDDFKDMMES
;
A
#
# COMPACT_ATOMS: atom_id res chain seq x y z
N MET A 1 62.36 -44.67 -6.03
CA MET A 1 60.94 -44.94 -5.72
C MET A 1 60.42 -43.79 -4.88
N LEU A 2 59.38 -43.13 -5.39
CA LEU A 2 58.55 -42.12 -4.72
C LEU A 2 57.54 -42.79 -3.76
N ALA A 3 57.24 -42.12 -2.65
CA ALA A 3 55.92 -41.93 -2.03
C ALA A 3 56.14 -41.36 -0.60
N ALA A 4 56.05 -40.05 -0.36
CA ALA A 4 54.83 -39.24 -0.22
C ALA A 4 53.97 -39.65 0.99
N GLY A 5 54.21 -39.00 2.14
CA GLY A 5 53.27 -38.91 3.26
C GLY A 5 52.63 -37.53 3.26
N LEU A 6 51.42 -37.44 2.70
CA LEU A 6 50.57 -36.25 2.80
C LEU A 6 49.67 -36.41 4.02
N ALA A 7 49.89 -35.55 5.02
CA ALA A 7 49.01 -35.39 6.16
C ALA A 7 47.64 -34.86 5.71
N ALA A 8 46.61 -35.35 6.40
CA ALA A 8 45.22 -35.02 6.20
C ALA A 8 44.90 -33.53 6.45
N CYS A 9 44.51 -32.81 5.40
CA CYS A 9 43.62 -31.66 5.51
C CYS A 9 42.24 -32.12 5.04
N GLY A 10 41.33 -32.35 5.99
CA GLY A 10 39.94 -32.61 5.69
C GLY A 10 39.35 -31.41 4.95
N THR A 11 38.88 -31.64 3.73
CA THR A 11 38.09 -30.72 2.94
C THR A 11 36.76 -30.47 3.66
N VAL A 12 36.74 -29.48 4.55
CA VAL A 12 35.51 -28.76 4.86
C VAL A 12 35.07 -28.15 3.53
N LYS A 13 33.94 -28.63 2.98
CA LYS A 13 33.30 -28.00 1.83
C LYS A 13 32.94 -26.58 2.25
N GLU A 14 33.76 -25.59 1.87
CA GLU A 14 33.34 -24.20 1.93
C GLU A 14 32.14 -24.05 1.00
N LEU A 15 31.00 -23.67 1.58
CA LEU A 15 29.80 -23.34 0.82
C LEU A 15 30.14 -22.15 -0.08
N GLY A 16 29.82 -22.25 -1.37
CA GLY A 16 29.95 -21.09 -2.26
C GLY A 16 29.02 -19.96 -1.82
N ALA A 17 29.28 -18.72 -2.27
CA ALA A 17 28.45 -17.56 -1.91
C ALA A 17 26.94 -17.79 -2.17
N ALA A 18 26.60 -18.45 -3.28
CA ALA A 18 25.22 -18.82 -3.59
C ALA A 18 24.62 -19.80 -2.57
N ASP A 19 25.40 -20.80 -2.13
CA ASP A 19 24.95 -21.79 -1.14
C ASP A 19 24.75 -21.15 0.25
N LYS A 20 25.63 -20.22 0.64
CA LYS A 20 25.49 -19.43 1.87
C LYS A 20 24.18 -18.64 1.85
N VAL A 21 23.90 -17.95 0.74
CA VAL A 21 22.65 -17.17 0.56
C VAL A 21 21.44 -18.09 0.60
N SER A 22 21.44 -19.20 -0.14
CA SER A 22 20.31 -20.16 -0.16
C SER A 22 19.99 -20.67 1.24
N THR A 23 21.03 -21.12 1.97
CA THR A 23 20.90 -21.61 3.35
C THR A 23 20.35 -20.52 4.28
N ALA A 24 20.82 -19.28 4.13
CA ALA A 24 20.38 -18.16 4.95
C ALA A 24 18.89 -17.82 4.76
N PHE A 25 18.37 -17.90 3.52
CA PHE A 25 16.95 -17.70 3.22
C PHE A 25 16.07 -18.87 3.70
N GLU A 26 16.52 -20.12 3.54
CA GLU A 26 15.82 -21.29 4.06
C GLU A 26 15.63 -21.20 5.59
N GLY A 27 16.66 -20.73 6.28
CA GLY A 27 16.66 -20.57 7.74
C GLY A 27 15.74 -19.48 8.30
N LEU A 28 15.04 -18.70 7.48
CA LEU A 28 14.08 -17.69 7.96
C LEU A 28 12.79 -18.34 8.50
N GLY A 29 12.38 -19.50 7.97
CA GLY A 29 11.15 -20.19 8.38
C GLY A 29 11.30 -21.14 9.56
N ASP A 30 12.53 -21.40 10.00
CA ASP A 30 12.84 -22.31 11.12
C ASP A 30 12.51 -21.72 12.49
N GLY A 31 12.47 -20.39 12.57
CA GLY A 31 12.12 -19.67 13.80
C GLY A 31 10.64 -19.73 14.12
N LYS A 32 10.32 -19.49 15.40
CA LYS A 32 8.95 -19.21 15.87
C LYS A 32 8.52 -17.78 15.58
N SER A 33 9.47 -16.91 15.24
CA SER A 33 9.23 -15.51 14.97
C SER A 33 10.11 -15.02 13.83
N LEU A 34 9.64 -14.00 13.13
CA LEU A 34 10.35 -13.34 12.04
C LEU A 34 10.04 -11.86 12.13
N LYS A 35 11.08 -11.02 12.16
CA LYS A 35 10.97 -9.58 12.00
C LYS A 35 11.64 -9.18 10.69
N VAL A 36 10.98 -8.35 9.90
CA VAL A 36 11.49 -7.76 8.67
C VAL A 36 11.31 -6.25 8.76
N GLU A 37 12.37 -5.47 8.63
CA GLU A 37 12.31 -4.01 8.66
C GLU A 37 12.83 -3.43 7.36
N LEU A 38 11.94 -2.88 6.54
CA LEU A 38 12.31 -2.08 5.38
C LEU A 38 12.53 -0.63 5.83
N SER A 39 13.66 -0.05 5.49
CA SER A 39 14.02 1.32 5.86
C SER A 39 14.55 2.09 4.66
N VAL A 40 14.22 3.38 4.61
CA VAL A 40 14.89 4.35 3.74
C VAL A 40 16.18 4.74 4.44
N ASP A 41 17.27 4.03 4.17
CA ASP A 41 18.58 4.19 4.81
C ASP A 41 19.36 5.40 4.25
N ALA A 42 18.62 6.45 3.86
CA ALA A 42 19.12 7.64 3.19
C ALA A 42 18.93 8.87 4.07
N THR A 43 19.86 9.81 3.93
CA THR A 43 19.78 11.15 4.52
C THR A 43 18.82 12.04 3.73
N PRO A 44 18.32 13.15 4.32
CA PRO A 44 17.54 14.13 3.57
C PRO A 44 18.30 14.71 2.37
N ALA A 45 19.63 14.87 2.48
CA ALA A 45 20.46 15.38 1.41
C ALA A 45 20.53 14.42 0.21
N GLU A 46 20.66 13.12 0.48
CA GLU A 46 20.65 12.07 -0.56
C GLU A 46 19.29 12.00 -1.27
N LEU A 47 18.18 12.08 -0.54
CA LEU A 47 16.83 12.13 -1.13
C LEU A 47 16.65 13.33 -2.06
N ILE A 48 17.10 14.51 -1.65
CA ILE A 48 17.05 15.73 -2.48
C ILE A 48 17.97 15.61 -3.69
N ALA A 49 19.19 15.09 -3.51
CA ALA A 49 20.14 14.88 -4.60
C ALA A 49 19.59 13.90 -5.64
N PHE A 50 18.99 12.80 -5.19
CA PHE A 50 18.33 11.83 -6.06
C PHE A 50 17.15 12.45 -6.81
N ASN A 51 16.22 13.12 -6.11
CA ASN A 51 15.09 13.79 -6.75
C ASN A 51 15.56 14.82 -7.79
N LYS A 52 16.55 15.66 -7.47
CA LYS A 52 17.13 16.63 -8.40
C LYS A 52 17.72 15.96 -9.65
N ALA A 53 18.30 14.78 -9.52
CA ALA A 53 18.86 14.05 -10.64
C ALA A 53 17.76 13.45 -11.55
N VAL A 54 16.69 12.90 -10.96
CA VAL A 54 15.68 12.14 -11.73
C VAL A 54 14.48 12.96 -12.19
N ASP A 55 14.10 13.98 -11.43
CA ASP A 55 12.99 14.91 -11.70
C ASP A 55 13.34 16.36 -11.30
N PRO A 56 14.27 17.02 -12.02
CA PRO A 56 14.72 18.38 -11.70
C PRO A 56 13.60 19.44 -11.80
N GLY A 57 12.47 19.13 -12.46
CA GLY A 57 11.34 20.04 -12.61
C GLY A 57 10.46 20.15 -11.37
N LYS A 58 10.58 19.21 -10.43
CA LYS A 58 9.82 19.15 -9.18
C LYS A 58 10.75 18.87 -8.01
N PRO A 59 11.51 19.89 -7.55
CA PRO A 59 12.47 19.70 -6.48
C PRO A 59 11.74 19.26 -5.20
N MET A 60 12.25 18.21 -4.58
CA MET A 60 11.80 17.75 -3.27
C MET A 60 12.16 18.80 -2.23
N GLU A 61 11.16 19.21 -1.45
CA GLU A 61 11.36 20.15 -0.34
C GLU A 61 12.12 19.50 0.82
N GLN A 62 12.88 20.31 1.55
CA GLN A 62 13.67 19.87 2.70
C GLN A 62 12.81 19.15 3.76
N GLN A 63 11.60 19.63 4.00
CA GLN A 63 10.68 19.05 4.96
C GLN A 63 10.21 17.65 4.52
N SER A 64 9.86 17.47 3.26
CA SER A 64 9.47 16.16 2.70
C SER A 64 10.63 15.18 2.75
N ALA A 65 11.84 15.62 2.40
CA ALA A 65 13.04 14.79 2.52
C ALA A 65 13.32 14.37 3.97
N GLN A 66 13.09 15.26 4.94
CA GLN A 66 13.23 14.93 6.36
C GLN A 66 12.18 13.94 6.87
N ALA A 67 10.96 13.99 6.34
CA ALA A 67 9.88 13.09 6.72
C ALA A 67 10.12 11.65 6.22
N VAL A 68 10.72 11.51 5.04
CA VAL A 68 10.99 10.19 4.41
C VAL A 68 12.35 9.61 4.84
N ALA A 69 13.34 10.44 5.14
CA ALA A 69 14.65 9.99 5.59
C ALA A 69 14.55 9.14 6.87
N GLY A 70 15.06 7.90 6.82
CA GLY A 70 15.00 6.96 7.94
C GLY A 70 13.59 6.43 8.25
N LEU A 71 12.62 6.66 7.36
CA LEU A 71 11.30 6.04 7.47
C LEU A 71 11.45 4.52 7.45
N THR A 72 10.82 3.85 8.41
CA THR A 72 10.91 2.41 8.62
C THR A 72 9.52 1.78 8.58
N PHE A 73 9.38 0.75 7.76
CA PHE A 73 8.26 -0.17 7.76
C PHE A 73 8.73 -1.49 8.37
N ALA A 74 8.22 -1.81 9.57
CA ALA A 74 8.51 -3.04 10.26
C ALA A 74 7.33 -4.01 10.16
N PHE A 75 7.62 -5.25 9.81
CA PHE A 75 6.71 -6.37 9.86
C PHE A 75 7.25 -7.39 10.85
N SER A 76 6.40 -7.93 11.72
CA SER A 76 6.77 -9.01 12.63
C SER A 76 5.72 -10.11 12.63
N LEU A 77 6.19 -11.34 12.68
CA LEU A 77 5.42 -12.57 12.80
C LEU A 77 5.88 -13.32 14.03
N SER A 78 4.94 -13.95 14.72
CA SER A 78 5.25 -14.85 15.84
C SER A 78 4.18 -15.92 15.99
N SER A 79 4.60 -17.08 16.50
CA SER A 79 3.75 -18.21 16.78
C SER A 79 4.32 -19.10 17.88
N ASP A 80 3.49 -19.99 18.45
CA ASP A 80 3.90 -20.97 19.45
C ASP A 80 4.77 -22.10 18.86
N LYS A 81 4.68 -22.30 17.53
CA LYS A 81 5.41 -23.31 16.75
C LYS A 81 6.26 -22.64 15.66
N PRO A 82 7.27 -23.33 15.10
CA PRO A 82 8.01 -22.82 13.95
C PRO A 82 7.09 -22.38 12.82
N LEU A 83 7.37 -21.24 12.18
CA LEU A 83 6.49 -20.67 11.16
C LEU A 83 6.24 -21.63 9.99
N LYS A 84 7.27 -22.40 9.59
CA LYS A 84 7.15 -23.44 8.56
C LYS A 84 6.17 -24.57 8.89
N ASP A 85 5.88 -24.79 10.18
CA ASP A 85 5.05 -25.90 10.65
C ASP A 85 3.58 -25.52 10.75
N LEU A 86 3.24 -24.23 10.68
CA LEU A 86 1.86 -23.75 10.76
C LEU A 86 1.04 -24.19 9.55
N ASP A 87 -0.13 -24.75 9.82
CA ASP A 87 -1.05 -25.18 8.76
C ASP A 87 -1.57 -23.97 7.96
N SER A 88 -1.80 -22.83 8.64
CA SER A 88 -2.12 -21.55 8.00
C SER A 88 -1.00 -21.08 7.07
N PHE A 89 0.27 -21.20 7.47
CA PHE A 89 1.42 -20.89 6.61
C PHE A 89 1.58 -21.88 5.44
N LYS A 90 1.38 -23.18 5.68
CA LYS A 90 1.40 -24.22 4.63
C LYS A 90 0.27 -24.03 3.63
N LYS A 91 -0.94 -23.70 4.09
CA LYS A 91 -2.10 -23.36 3.24
C LYS A 91 -1.83 -22.07 2.45
N ALA A 92 -1.36 -21.01 3.11
CA ALA A 92 -0.95 -19.79 2.41
C ALA A 92 0.11 -20.07 1.33
N LYS A 93 1.13 -20.89 1.62
CA LYS A 93 2.17 -21.27 0.65
C LYS A 93 1.65 -22.16 -0.49
N GLY A 94 0.74 -23.09 -0.19
CA GLY A 94 0.28 -24.12 -1.12
C GLY A 94 -0.92 -23.69 -1.97
N SER A 95 -1.93 -23.11 -1.33
CA SER A 95 -3.19 -22.69 -1.94
C SER A 95 -3.30 -21.18 -2.12
N GLY A 96 -2.46 -20.35 -1.46
CA GLY A 96 -2.58 -18.89 -1.47
C GLY A 96 -3.68 -18.35 -0.57
N ASP A 97 -4.25 -19.17 0.30
CA ASP A 97 -5.31 -18.75 1.22
C ASP A 97 -4.71 -18.07 2.46
N TYR A 98 -4.51 -16.75 2.38
CA TYR A 98 -4.00 -15.94 3.49
C TYR A 98 -5.07 -15.60 4.53
N ASN A 99 -6.37 -15.76 4.21
CA ASN A 99 -7.45 -15.57 5.17
C ASN A 99 -7.37 -16.57 6.33
N ALA A 100 -6.85 -17.77 6.05
CA ALA A 100 -6.52 -18.77 7.06
C ALA A 100 -5.47 -18.28 8.08
N MET A 101 -4.58 -17.35 7.72
CA MET A 101 -3.59 -16.78 8.67
C MET A 101 -4.24 -15.75 9.60
N TYR A 102 -5.16 -14.93 9.08
CA TYR A 102 -5.84 -13.90 9.90
C TYR A 102 -6.82 -14.50 10.92
N SER A 103 -7.30 -15.71 10.65
CA SER A 103 -8.24 -16.43 11.54
C SER A 103 -7.54 -17.41 12.48
N ASP A 104 -6.22 -17.59 12.38
CA ASP A 104 -5.47 -18.54 13.20
C ASP A 104 -5.02 -17.87 14.52
N PRO A 105 -5.54 -18.30 15.68
CA PRO A 105 -5.16 -17.72 16.97
C PRO A 105 -3.70 -18.00 17.35
N ALA A 106 -3.07 -19.02 16.75
CA ALA A 106 -1.65 -19.33 16.96
C ALA A 106 -0.73 -18.39 16.15
N PHE A 107 -1.28 -17.51 15.33
CA PHE A 107 -0.55 -16.58 14.49
C PHE A 107 -0.78 -15.14 14.95
N ASN A 108 0.30 -14.52 15.42
CA ASN A 108 0.31 -13.10 15.77
C ASN A 108 1.23 -12.35 14.81
N PHE A 109 0.79 -11.18 14.37
CA PHE A 109 1.63 -10.30 13.55
C PHE A 109 1.51 -8.85 13.98
N SER A 110 2.48 -8.05 13.56
CA SER A 110 2.40 -6.61 13.62
C SER A 110 2.98 -5.96 12.37
N TYR A 111 2.38 -4.86 11.95
CA TYR A 111 2.90 -3.91 10.97
C TYR A 111 3.07 -2.57 11.66
N THR A 112 4.23 -1.93 11.48
CA THR A 112 4.50 -0.62 12.06
C THR A 112 5.17 0.27 11.01
N LEU A 113 4.60 1.44 10.79
CA LEU A 113 5.24 2.53 10.05
C LEU A 113 5.74 3.56 11.06
N ALA A 114 7.05 3.81 11.07
CA ALA A 114 7.66 4.73 12.02
C ALA A 114 8.69 5.65 11.34
N GLY A 115 8.80 6.88 11.83
CA GLY A 115 9.86 7.80 11.47
C GLY A 115 11.19 7.44 12.13
N LYS A 116 12.26 8.09 11.69
CA LYS A 116 13.63 7.90 12.22
C LYS A 116 13.77 8.19 13.72
N ASP A 117 12.86 8.99 14.28
CA ASP A 117 12.78 9.36 15.69
C ASP A 117 12.01 8.34 16.53
N GLY A 118 11.56 7.24 15.92
CA GLY A 118 10.72 6.23 16.55
C GLY A 118 9.26 6.64 16.66
N LYS A 119 8.86 7.81 16.12
CA LYS A 119 7.46 8.22 16.07
C LYS A 119 6.68 7.23 15.19
N VAL A 120 5.69 6.57 15.77
CA VAL A 120 4.84 5.60 15.07
C VAL A 120 3.67 6.32 14.40
N TYR A 121 3.60 6.23 13.08
CA TYR A 121 2.50 6.78 12.27
C TYR A 121 1.34 5.78 12.15
N LEU A 122 1.65 4.50 11.94
CA LEU A 122 0.68 3.42 11.83
C LEU A 122 1.19 2.21 12.61
N ASP A 123 0.34 1.59 13.41
CA ASP A 123 0.61 0.31 14.08
C ASP A 123 -0.63 -0.56 13.95
N VAL A 124 -0.47 -1.72 13.32
CA VAL A 124 -1.52 -2.73 13.15
C VAL A 124 -1.02 -4.01 13.76
N ARG A 125 -1.82 -4.66 14.59
CA ARG A 125 -1.47 -5.91 15.25
C ARG A 125 -2.60 -6.90 15.14
N GLN A 126 -2.28 -8.16 14.92
CA GLN A 126 -3.17 -9.27 15.20
C GLN A 126 -2.66 -10.00 16.42
N VAL A 127 -3.54 -10.17 17.40
CA VAL A 127 -3.26 -10.96 18.60
C VAL A 127 -4.46 -11.84 18.88
N ASN A 128 -4.23 -13.17 18.90
CA ASN A 128 -5.26 -14.17 19.13
C ASN A 128 -6.50 -13.98 18.20
N ALA A 129 -6.24 -13.86 16.90
CA ALA A 129 -7.24 -13.61 15.84
C ALA A 129 -8.07 -12.31 15.97
N LYS A 130 -7.73 -11.42 16.92
CA LYS A 130 -8.32 -10.08 17.03
C LYS A 130 -7.37 -9.04 16.46
N MET A 131 -7.90 -8.12 15.67
CA MET A 131 -7.12 -7.04 15.07
C MET A 131 -7.15 -5.80 15.95
N TYR A 132 -6.04 -5.08 15.94
CA TYR A 132 -5.85 -3.81 16.62
C TYR A 132 -5.17 -2.85 15.66
N ALA A 133 -5.58 -1.60 15.67
CA ALA A 133 -4.95 -0.56 14.87
C ALA A 133 -4.82 0.74 15.65
N LYS A 134 -3.79 1.50 15.32
CA LYS A 134 -3.56 2.87 15.76
C LYS A 134 -2.96 3.64 14.60
N LEU A 135 -3.52 4.81 14.31
CA LEU A 135 -3.07 5.69 13.24
C LEU A 135 -2.92 7.10 13.80
N ASP A 136 -1.72 7.68 13.70
CA ASP A 136 -1.52 9.12 13.85
C ASP A 136 -1.95 9.79 12.54
N VAL A 137 -3.23 10.14 12.44
CA VAL A 137 -3.82 10.68 11.20
C VAL A 137 -3.08 11.94 10.75
N GLU A 138 -2.80 12.88 11.67
CA GLU A 138 -2.10 14.11 11.33
C GLU A 138 -0.66 13.84 10.87
N GLY A 139 0.07 13.01 11.60
CA GLY A 139 1.44 12.65 11.26
C GLY A 139 1.53 11.91 9.94
N PHE A 140 0.61 10.98 9.69
CA PHE A 140 0.53 10.22 8.45
C PHE A 140 0.18 11.12 7.26
N LEU A 141 -0.78 12.04 7.41
CA LEU A 141 -1.13 12.99 6.34
C LEU A 141 0.02 13.92 5.99
N LYS A 142 0.71 14.45 6.99
CA LYS A 142 1.95 15.24 6.79
C LYS A 142 3.03 14.42 6.07
N LEU A 143 3.15 13.13 6.38
CA LEU A 143 4.11 12.22 5.73
C LEU A 143 3.81 12.02 4.23
N VAL A 144 2.54 11.90 3.86
CA VAL A 144 2.13 11.73 2.45
C VAL A 144 1.97 13.07 1.70
N GLY A 145 2.37 14.19 2.31
CA GLY A 145 2.31 15.51 1.70
C GLY A 145 0.91 16.13 1.65
N GLY A 146 -0.04 15.58 2.41
CA GLY A 146 -1.38 16.15 2.57
C GLY A 146 -1.42 17.19 3.68
N GLU A 147 -2.38 18.12 3.56
CA GLU A 147 -2.78 18.94 4.69
C GLU A 147 -3.61 18.08 5.65
N ALA A 148 -3.27 18.10 6.95
CA ALA A 148 -4.10 17.43 7.93
C ALA A 148 -5.42 18.23 8.03
N PRO A 149 -6.60 17.62 7.80
CA PRO A 149 -7.84 18.27 8.15
C PRO A 149 -7.84 18.53 9.65
N SER A 150 -8.66 19.46 10.13
CA SER A 150 -8.85 19.63 11.56
C SER A 150 -9.49 18.35 12.11
N ILE A 151 -8.66 17.44 12.62
CA ILE A 151 -9.09 16.17 13.21
C ILE A 151 -10.04 16.45 14.39
N GLY A 152 -9.84 17.57 15.08
CA GLY A 152 -10.76 18.08 16.09
C GLY A 152 -12.15 18.36 15.52
N GLU A 153 -12.26 19.12 14.43
CA GLU A 153 -13.56 19.41 13.80
C GLU A 153 -14.24 18.14 13.28
N LEU A 154 -13.48 17.22 12.69
CA LEU A 154 -14.01 15.93 12.25
C LEU A 154 -14.53 15.12 13.45
N ALA A 155 -13.77 15.07 14.55
CA ALA A 155 -14.19 14.39 15.77
C ALA A 155 -15.41 15.04 16.45
N ASP A 156 -15.54 16.36 16.35
CA ASP A 156 -16.68 17.13 16.87
C ASP A 156 -17.94 16.94 16.02
N SER A 157 -17.78 16.73 14.71
CA SER A 157 -18.88 16.42 13.78
C SER A 157 -19.49 15.03 14.00
N LEU A 158 -18.73 14.12 14.63
CA LEU A 158 -19.20 12.77 14.91
C LEU A 158 -20.26 12.76 16.02
N PRO A 159 -21.28 11.88 15.90
CA PRO A 159 -22.28 11.65 16.94
C PRO A 159 -21.66 11.47 18.34
N THR A 160 -22.34 11.95 19.38
CA THR A 160 -21.80 11.91 20.75
C THR A 160 -21.59 10.49 21.27
N ASP A 161 -22.31 9.53 20.72
CA ASP A 161 -22.21 8.09 20.98
C ASP A 161 -21.13 7.39 20.14
N ALA A 162 -20.54 8.05 19.13
CA ALA A 162 -19.46 7.50 18.28
C ALA A 162 -18.07 7.53 18.95
N LYS A 163 -17.99 7.02 20.19
CA LYS A 163 -16.76 7.04 21.01
C LYS A 163 -15.58 6.36 20.30
N ALA A 164 -15.81 5.20 19.66
CA ALA A 164 -14.74 4.44 19.00
C ALA A 164 -14.17 5.20 17.80
N ALA A 165 -15.01 5.88 17.02
CA ALA A 165 -14.61 6.76 15.94
C ALA A 165 -13.78 7.95 16.43
N LYS A 166 -14.21 8.60 17.53
CA LYS A 166 -13.44 9.69 18.15
C LYS A 166 -12.09 9.21 18.69
N ASP A 167 -12.06 8.03 19.31
CA ASP A 167 -10.82 7.41 19.79
C ASP A 167 -9.87 7.06 18.64
N ALA A 168 -10.39 6.54 17.52
CA ALA A 168 -9.60 6.25 16.32
C ALA A 168 -8.96 7.52 15.73
N LEU A 169 -9.75 8.59 15.57
CA LEU A 169 -9.27 9.89 15.09
C LEU A 169 -8.24 10.52 16.02
N ALA A 170 -8.41 10.34 17.33
CA ALA A 170 -7.45 10.79 18.34
C ALA A 170 -6.16 9.93 18.42
N GLY A 171 -5.98 8.97 17.49
CA GLY A 171 -4.80 8.10 17.45
C GLY A 171 -4.71 7.15 18.64
N LYS A 172 -5.84 6.79 19.26
CA LYS A 172 -5.89 5.74 20.27
C LYS A 172 -6.00 4.38 19.60
N TRP A 173 -5.67 3.35 20.37
CA TRP A 173 -5.86 1.98 19.92
C TRP A 173 -7.35 1.68 19.74
N ILE A 174 -7.67 1.12 18.59
CA ILE A 174 -8.95 0.47 18.34
C ILE A 174 -8.74 -1.02 18.14
N SER A 175 -9.80 -1.79 18.38
CA SER A 175 -9.83 -3.22 18.09
C SER A 175 -11.05 -3.57 17.23
N PHE A 176 -10.91 -4.51 16.32
CA PHE A 176 -11.98 -4.93 15.42
C PHE A 176 -11.87 -6.41 15.09
N ASP A 177 -13.00 -7.02 14.72
CA ASP A 177 -13.03 -8.38 14.18
C ASP A 177 -12.61 -8.34 12.70
N PRO A 178 -11.72 -9.22 12.22
CA PRO A 178 -11.40 -9.32 10.79
C PRO A 178 -12.63 -9.41 9.88
N ARG A 179 -13.73 -10.03 10.34
CA ARG A 179 -15.00 -10.12 9.60
C ARG A 179 -15.68 -8.76 9.45
N THR A 180 -15.47 -7.83 10.37
CA THR A 180 -15.96 -6.45 10.24
C THR A 180 -15.33 -5.77 9.03
N MET A 181 -14.04 -6.00 8.76
CA MET A 181 -13.36 -5.47 7.57
C MET A 181 -13.88 -6.11 6.28
N GLU A 182 -14.21 -7.41 6.30
CA GLU A 182 -14.83 -8.07 5.14
C GLU A 182 -16.22 -7.48 4.84
N GLN A 183 -17.01 -7.18 5.87
CA GLN A 183 -18.32 -6.54 5.72
C GLN A 183 -18.19 -5.11 5.20
N ILE A 184 -17.24 -4.33 5.73
CA ILE A 184 -16.94 -2.97 5.24
C ILE A 184 -16.53 -3.02 3.77
N GLY A 185 -15.63 -3.94 3.38
CA GLY A 185 -15.17 -4.10 2.01
C GLY A 185 -16.28 -4.50 1.03
N LYS A 186 -17.23 -5.34 1.47
CA LYS A 186 -18.40 -5.73 0.67
C LYS A 186 -19.48 -4.65 0.59
N GLY A 187 -19.64 -3.84 1.63
CA GLY A 187 -20.66 -2.79 1.72
C GLY A 187 -20.26 -1.45 1.06
N ALA A 188 -18.96 -1.15 0.98
CA ALA A 188 -18.45 0.12 0.47
C ALA A 188 -18.28 0.18 -1.06
N GLY A 189 -18.77 -0.82 -1.81
CA GLY A 189 -18.90 -0.80 -3.27
C GLY A 189 -17.71 -0.18 -4.02
N ALA A 190 -16.55 -0.84 -4.06
CA ALA A 190 -15.45 -0.65 -5.03
C ALA A 190 -15.04 0.80 -5.46
N GLY A 191 -15.40 1.84 -4.72
CA GLY A 191 -15.26 3.23 -5.15
C GLY A 191 -14.82 4.14 -4.02
N ARG A 192 -13.73 4.88 -4.27
CA ARG A 192 -13.16 5.98 -3.45
C ARG A 192 -12.45 5.59 -2.13
N GLY A 193 -11.24 5.04 -2.27
CA GLY A 193 -10.03 5.89 -2.27
C GLY A 193 -9.41 6.39 -0.96
N VAL A 194 -10.01 6.24 0.23
CA VAL A 194 -9.34 6.75 1.46
C VAL A 194 -8.97 5.67 2.46
N LEU A 195 -9.75 4.59 2.61
CA LEU A 195 -9.43 3.46 3.50
C LEU A 195 -10.01 2.13 2.96
N SER A 196 -9.90 1.86 1.66
CA SER A 196 -10.22 0.52 1.16
C SER A 196 -9.29 -0.48 1.84
N PRO A 197 -9.79 -1.61 2.40
CA PRO A 197 -8.90 -2.70 2.78
C PRO A 197 -8.03 -3.02 1.57
N ALA A 198 -6.72 -3.13 1.77
CA ALA A 198 -5.83 -3.53 0.69
C ALA A 198 -6.46 -4.74 0.01
N PRO A 199 -6.78 -4.68 -1.28
CA PRO A 199 -7.42 -5.80 -1.98
C PRO A 199 -6.57 -7.04 -1.74
N THR A 200 -7.12 -7.97 -0.96
CA THR A 200 -6.45 -9.22 -0.63
C THR A 200 -6.43 -10.03 -1.92
N PRO A 201 -5.25 -10.30 -2.49
CA PRO A 201 -5.17 -11.05 -3.73
C PRO A 201 -5.82 -12.42 -3.56
N ASP A 202 -6.49 -12.93 -4.59
CA ASP A 202 -6.99 -14.28 -4.52
C ASP A 202 -5.83 -15.29 -4.45
N ALA A 203 -6.18 -16.49 -4.01
CA ALA A 203 -5.25 -17.55 -3.69
C ALA A 203 -4.38 -17.96 -4.89
N ARG A 204 -4.95 -17.91 -6.11
CA ARG A 204 -4.24 -18.22 -7.36
C ARG A 204 -3.27 -17.10 -7.73
N THR A 205 -3.71 -15.85 -7.66
CA THR A 205 -2.91 -14.66 -7.93
C THR A 205 -1.65 -14.63 -7.06
N THR A 206 -1.76 -15.02 -5.79
CA THR A 206 -0.58 -15.06 -4.90
C THR A 206 0.35 -16.25 -5.17
N GLN A 207 -0.18 -17.40 -5.58
CA GLN A 207 0.64 -18.54 -5.98
C GLN A 207 1.47 -18.21 -7.24
N GLU A 208 0.87 -17.51 -8.20
CA GLU A 208 1.52 -17.04 -9.42
C GLU A 208 2.62 -15.99 -9.11
N LEU A 209 2.38 -15.09 -8.14
CA LEU A 209 3.39 -14.16 -7.63
C LEU A 209 4.58 -14.92 -7.01
N GLY A 210 4.32 -15.88 -6.12
CA GLY A 210 5.38 -16.66 -5.45
C GLY A 210 6.26 -17.45 -6.42
N LYS A 211 5.66 -18.10 -7.41
CA LYS A 211 6.40 -18.80 -8.48
C LYS A 211 7.20 -17.82 -9.35
N SER A 212 6.64 -16.65 -9.65
CA SER A 212 7.32 -15.62 -10.42
C SER A 212 8.56 -15.10 -9.68
N VAL A 213 8.43 -14.81 -8.38
CA VAL A 213 9.57 -14.39 -7.52
C VAL A 213 10.64 -15.48 -7.44
N GLN A 214 10.25 -16.75 -7.25
CA GLN A 214 11.20 -17.87 -7.27
C GLN A 214 11.88 -18.03 -8.63
N GLY A 215 11.15 -17.79 -9.73
CA GLY A 215 11.66 -17.79 -11.10
C GLY A 215 12.66 -16.65 -11.38
N ILE A 216 12.56 -15.53 -10.66
CA ILE A 216 13.52 -14.41 -10.72
C ILE A 216 14.80 -14.79 -10.00
N LEU A 217 14.67 -15.29 -8.77
CA LEU A 217 15.81 -15.66 -7.91
C LEU A 217 16.62 -16.84 -8.47
N SER A 218 16.04 -17.65 -9.35
CA SER A 218 16.71 -18.79 -9.98
C SER A 218 17.45 -18.45 -11.27
N ARG A 219 17.44 -17.19 -11.75
CA ARG A 219 18.04 -16.81 -13.04
C ARG A 219 19.19 -15.82 -12.90
N ARG A 220 20.32 -16.15 -13.55
CA ARG A 220 21.45 -15.26 -13.88
C ARG A 220 21.88 -14.28 -12.78
N LEU A 221 21.89 -14.76 -11.53
CA LEU A 221 22.50 -14.04 -10.42
C LEU A 221 23.99 -14.38 -10.39
N ALA A 222 24.83 -13.36 -10.31
CA ALA A 222 26.23 -13.53 -9.95
C ALA A 222 26.35 -13.27 -8.46
N PHE A 223 27.04 -14.15 -7.75
CA PHE A 223 27.32 -14.00 -6.33
C PHE A 223 28.81 -13.77 -6.15
N GLU A 224 29.17 -12.69 -5.48
CA GLU A 224 30.54 -12.38 -5.13
C GLU A 224 30.65 -12.30 -3.59
N ASP A 225 31.47 -13.17 -3.00
CA ASP A 225 31.79 -13.09 -1.58
C ASP A 225 32.84 -11.98 -1.38
N LYS A 226 32.46 -10.92 -0.65
CA LYS A 226 33.33 -9.78 -0.32
C LYS A 226 34.02 -9.96 1.04
N GLY A 227 33.91 -11.13 1.66
CA GLY A 227 34.47 -11.43 2.98
C GLY A 227 33.52 -11.02 4.10
N THR A 228 34.03 -10.34 5.12
CA THR A 228 33.25 -9.95 6.30
C THR A 228 33.28 -8.44 6.47
N LYS A 229 32.12 -7.86 6.79
CA LYS A 229 31.95 -6.45 7.16
C LYS A 229 31.12 -6.37 8.45
N ASP A 230 31.62 -5.64 9.44
CA ASP A 230 30.94 -5.44 10.74
C ASP A 230 30.51 -6.75 11.44
N GLY A 231 31.31 -7.81 11.28
CA GLY A 231 31.05 -9.13 11.86
C GLY A 231 29.97 -9.96 11.14
N ALA A 232 29.55 -9.56 9.94
CA ALA A 232 28.68 -10.33 9.06
C ALA A 232 29.37 -10.64 7.73
N ASP A 233 29.15 -11.83 7.17
CA ASP A 233 29.56 -12.15 5.80
C ASP A 233 28.86 -11.19 4.83
N HIS A 234 29.63 -10.57 3.94
CA HIS A 234 29.16 -9.61 2.96
C HIS A 234 29.19 -10.25 1.57
N ILE A 235 28.02 -10.45 0.98
CA ILE A 235 27.86 -11.07 -0.33
C ILE A 235 27.19 -10.06 -1.25
N VAL A 236 27.79 -9.78 -2.40
CA VAL A 236 27.18 -8.97 -3.45
C VAL A 236 26.46 -9.89 -4.42
N VAL A 237 25.18 -9.59 -4.68
CA VAL A 237 24.35 -10.28 -5.66
C VAL A 237 24.09 -9.34 -6.82
N SER A 238 24.58 -9.69 -8.00
CA SER A 238 24.40 -8.89 -9.21
C SER A 238 23.34 -9.50 -10.13
N ALA A 239 22.39 -8.68 -10.58
CA ALA A 239 21.32 -9.07 -11.50
C ALA A 239 21.18 -8.07 -12.68
N PRO A 240 20.85 -8.50 -13.90
CA PRO A 240 20.52 -7.57 -14.99
C PRO A 240 19.31 -6.69 -14.64
N ALA A 241 19.46 -5.36 -14.64
CA ALA A 241 18.47 -4.41 -14.14
C ALA A 241 17.12 -4.53 -14.85
N ARG A 242 17.13 -4.44 -16.19
CA ARG A 242 15.91 -4.52 -17.00
C ARG A 242 15.20 -5.85 -16.82
N GLY A 243 15.96 -6.96 -16.84
CA GLY A 243 15.39 -8.29 -16.60
C GLY A 243 14.70 -8.38 -15.25
N LEU A 244 15.33 -7.87 -14.18
CA LEU A 244 14.76 -7.86 -12.85
C LEU A 244 13.46 -7.03 -12.78
N VAL A 245 13.48 -5.80 -13.30
CA VAL A 245 12.29 -4.93 -13.28
C VAL A 245 11.16 -5.53 -14.11
N GLU A 246 11.44 -6.05 -15.30
CA GLU A 246 10.43 -6.71 -16.14
C GLU A 246 9.82 -7.91 -15.44
N ASP A 247 10.63 -8.73 -14.80
CA ASP A 247 10.13 -9.93 -14.15
C ASP A 247 9.33 -9.59 -12.88
N LEU A 248 9.74 -8.56 -12.13
CA LEU A 248 8.92 -8.01 -11.04
C LEU A 248 7.57 -7.50 -11.59
N LEU A 249 7.57 -6.68 -12.64
CA LEU A 249 6.32 -6.20 -13.25
C LEU A 249 5.43 -7.36 -13.71
N LYS A 250 6.01 -8.40 -14.34
CA LYS A 250 5.27 -9.62 -14.71
C LYS A 250 4.71 -10.33 -13.47
N ALA A 251 5.47 -10.40 -12.38
CA ALA A 251 5.04 -11.02 -11.13
C ALA A 251 3.87 -10.26 -10.47
N PHE A 252 3.86 -8.92 -10.56
CA PHE A 252 2.82 -8.06 -9.99
C PHE A 252 1.59 -7.88 -10.90
N ARG A 253 1.67 -8.17 -12.20
CA ARG A 253 0.52 -8.05 -13.13
C ARG A 253 -0.76 -8.79 -12.70
N PRO A 254 -0.70 -10.03 -12.15
CA PRO A 254 -1.89 -10.69 -11.62
C PRO A 254 -2.59 -9.84 -10.55
N LEU A 255 -1.82 -9.21 -9.66
CA LEU A 255 -2.34 -8.35 -8.58
C LEU A 255 -2.99 -7.06 -9.12
N ALA A 256 -2.46 -6.52 -10.22
CA ALA A 256 -2.93 -5.27 -10.79
C ALA A 256 -4.39 -5.29 -11.26
N LYS A 257 -4.97 -6.48 -11.47
CA LYS A 257 -6.37 -6.65 -11.90
C LYS A 257 -7.37 -6.40 -10.79
N ASP A 258 -6.99 -6.70 -9.55
CA ASP A 258 -7.88 -6.65 -8.38
C ASP A 258 -7.68 -5.38 -7.55
N VAL A 259 -6.69 -4.56 -7.89
CA VAL A 259 -6.36 -3.32 -7.18
C VAL A 259 -6.66 -2.10 -8.05
N PRO A 260 -7.70 -1.31 -7.70
CA PRO A 260 -7.93 -0.01 -8.31
C PRO A 260 -6.63 0.82 -8.27
N ASN A 261 -6.23 1.40 -9.40
CA ASN A 261 -4.99 2.15 -9.64
C ASN A 261 -3.69 1.35 -9.89
N LEU A 262 -3.65 0.02 -9.72
CA LEU A 262 -2.48 -0.78 -10.17
C LEU A 262 -2.60 -1.24 -11.62
N ALA A 263 -3.79 -1.20 -12.23
CA ALA A 263 -3.99 -1.48 -13.65
C ALA A 263 -3.17 -0.57 -14.59
N GLY A 264 -2.70 0.58 -14.09
CA GLY A 264 -1.79 1.50 -14.79
C GLY A 264 -0.30 1.17 -14.70
N LEU A 265 0.09 0.07 -14.04
CA LEU A 265 1.48 -0.36 -13.98
C LEU A 265 2.02 -0.64 -15.40
N PRO A 266 3.24 -0.19 -15.73
CA PRO A 266 3.82 -0.41 -17.04
C PRO A 266 4.00 -1.90 -17.31
N THR A 267 3.72 -2.31 -18.55
CA THR A 267 3.84 -3.72 -18.96
C THR A 267 5.29 -4.12 -19.23
N ALA A 268 6.19 -3.18 -19.46
CA ALA A 268 7.61 -3.42 -19.63
C ALA A 268 8.40 -2.55 -18.67
N ALA A 269 9.67 -2.91 -18.45
CA ALA A 269 10.57 -2.02 -17.72
C ALA A 269 10.59 -0.64 -18.40
N PRO A 270 10.42 0.45 -17.64
CA PRO A 270 10.51 1.79 -18.19
C PRO A 270 11.86 2.00 -18.89
N THR A 271 11.88 2.81 -19.95
CA THR A 271 13.11 3.12 -20.70
C THR A 271 14.22 3.69 -19.82
N GLY A 272 13.86 4.38 -18.73
CA GLY A 272 14.80 4.92 -17.75
C GLY A 272 15.54 3.88 -16.90
N VAL A 273 15.14 2.60 -16.94
CA VAL A 273 15.89 1.51 -16.29
C VAL A 273 17.13 1.21 -17.14
N PRO A 274 18.34 1.29 -16.57
CA PRO A 274 19.58 1.15 -17.33
C PRO A 274 19.82 -0.29 -17.79
N ASP A 275 20.48 -0.46 -18.93
CA ASP A 275 20.90 -1.78 -19.42
C ASP A 275 22.24 -2.22 -18.81
N ARG A 276 22.25 -2.39 -17.49
CA ARG A 276 23.44 -2.82 -16.72
C ARG A 276 23.06 -3.79 -15.60
N LYS A 277 24.06 -4.34 -14.91
CA LYS A 277 23.84 -5.07 -13.68
C LYS A 277 23.54 -4.11 -12.54
N LEU A 278 22.63 -4.51 -11.66
CA LEU A 278 22.39 -3.91 -10.36
C LEU A 278 22.99 -4.81 -9.30
N ASP A 279 23.54 -4.19 -8.27
CA ASP A 279 24.12 -4.89 -7.14
C ASP A 279 23.22 -4.74 -5.91
N LEU A 280 23.01 -5.87 -5.24
CA LEU A 280 22.33 -6.01 -3.95
C LEU A 280 23.34 -6.54 -2.94
N ASP A 281 23.55 -5.81 -1.85
CA ASP A 281 24.41 -6.26 -0.76
C ASP A 281 23.60 -7.12 0.20
N LEU A 282 24.07 -8.34 0.46
CA LEU A 282 23.54 -9.23 1.48
C LEU A 282 24.52 -9.37 2.63
N TYR A 283 24.01 -9.28 3.85
CA TYR A 283 24.78 -9.43 5.08
C TYR A 283 24.27 -10.63 5.87
N LEU A 284 25.13 -11.62 6.08
CA LEU A 284 24.80 -12.85 6.78
C LEU A 284 25.53 -12.90 8.12
N LYS A 285 24.79 -13.02 9.22
CA LYS A 285 25.33 -13.16 10.57
C LYS A 285 24.93 -14.51 11.15
N ASP A 286 25.89 -15.26 11.68
CA ASP A 286 25.65 -16.61 12.22
C ASP A 286 24.93 -17.54 11.23
N LYS A 287 25.31 -17.46 9.94
CA LYS A 287 24.70 -18.18 8.80
C LYS A 287 23.22 -17.84 8.54
N ALA A 288 22.69 -16.80 9.18
CA ALA A 288 21.35 -16.28 8.95
C ALA A 288 21.42 -14.96 8.17
N LEU A 289 20.42 -14.71 7.33
CA LEU A 289 20.27 -13.40 6.69
C LEU A 289 20.00 -12.36 7.78
N SER A 290 20.83 -11.32 7.84
CA SER A 290 20.73 -10.24 8.82
C SER A 290 20.23 -8.95 8.19
N SER A 291 20.70 -8.62 6.98
CA SER A 291 20.13 -7.55 6.17
C SER A 291 20.42 -7.72 4.69
N ALA A 292 19.64 -7.04 3.88
CA ALA A 292 19.88 -6.79 2.47
C ALA A 292 19.83 -5.27 2.24
N SER A 293 20.74 -4.74 1.43
CA SER A 293 20.79 -3.31 1.10
C SER A 293 20.83 -3.15 -0.41
N PHE A 294 20.00 -2.24 -0.92
CA PHE A 294 19.90 -1.94 -2.33
C PHE A 294 19.93 -0.43 -2.53
N ASP A 295 20.70 0.06 -3.49
CA ASP A 295 20.66 1.47 -3.87
C ASP A 295 19.70 1.69 -5.03
N LEU A 296 18.54 2.30 -4.75
CA LEU A 296 17.51 2.61 -5.75
C LEU A 296 18.03 3.55 -6.85
N ALA A 297 19.07 4.34 -6.59
CA ALA A 297 19.67 5.21 -7.61
C ALA A 297 20.28 4.39 -8.76
N GLN A 298 20.66 3.12 -8.53
CA GLN A 298 21.17 2.24 -9.57
C GLN A 298 20.14 2.00 -10.70
N LEU A 299 18.84 2.15 -10.42
CA LEU A 299 17.74 1.96 -11.38
C LEU A 299 17.52 3.15 -12.33
N SER A 300 18.26 4.25 -12.18
CA SER A 300 18.10 5.44 -13.01
C SER A 300 19.37 5.76 -13.79
N GLU A 301 19.29 5.86 -15.11
CA GLU A 301 20.39 6.40 -15.95
C GLU A 301 20.71 7.86 -15.64
N LYS A 302 19.72 8.61 -15.12
CA LYS A 302 19.90 10.03 -14.77
C LYS A 302 20.62 10.22 -13.44
N ALA A 303 20.60 9.22 -12.57
CA ALA A 303 21.35 9.27 -11.33
C ALA A 303 22.84 9.09 -11.63
N GLY A 304 23.63 10.13 -11.32
CA GLY A 304 25.08 10.07 -11.41
C GLY A 304 25.67 9.05 -10.43
N LYS A 305 26.96 8.73 -10.58
CA LYS A 305 27.65 7.74 -9.73
C LYS A 305 27.72 8.13 -8.25
N ASP A 306 27.64 9.42 -7.96
CA ASP A 306 27.70 9.98 -6.60
C ASP A 306 26.30 10.22 -6.00
N VAL A 307 25.24 9.85 -6.72
CA VAL A 307 23.86 9.97 -6.26
C VAL A 307 23.41 8.62 -5.74
N HIS A 308 23.03 8.58 -4.46
CA HIS A 308 22.62 7.37 -3.77
C HIS A 308 21.21 7.52 -3.21
N LEU A 309 20.46 6.44 -3.24
CA LEU A 309 19.20 6.27 -2.54
C LEU A 309 19.15 4.85 -1.93
N PRO A 310 19.92 4.60 -0.86
CA PRO A 310 19.95 3.31 -0.21
C PRO A 310 18.62 2.99 0.48
N VAL A 311 18.14 1.76 0.28
CA VAL A 311 17.08 1.12 1.04
C VAL A 311 17.62 -0.15 1.65
N LYS A 312 17.22 -0.43 2.88
CA LYS A 312 17.72 -1.56 3.65
C LYS A 312 16.57 -2.40 4.20
N VAL A 313 16.65 -3.70 4.03
CA VAL A 313 15.76 -4.69 4.65
C VAL A 313 16.56 -5.41 5.73
N ALA A 314 16.24 -5.21 7.01
CA ALA A 314 16.83 -5.94 8.12
C ALA A 314 15.94 -7.12 8.54
N PHE A 315 16.57 -8.21 8.98
CA PHE A 315 15.90 -9.45 9.39
C PHE A 315 16.27 -9.80 10.83
N GLY A 316 15.27 -10.16 11.63
CA GLY A 316 15.44 -10.63 13.02
C GLY A 316 14.67 -11.93 13.27
N LYS A 317 15.25 -12.82 14.09
CA LYS A 317 14.62 -14.12 14.45
C LYS A 317 13.98 -14.15 15.84
N ASP A 318 14.15 -13.06 16.60
CA ASP A 318 13.64 -12.88 17.97
C ASP A 318 12.66 -11.71 18.04
N ALA A 319 11.66 -11.70 17.15
CA ALA A 319 10.57 -10.75 17.26
C ALA A 319 9.79 -11.06 18.53
N THR A 320 9.71 -10.09 19.46
CA THR A 320 8.79 -10.22 20.59
C THR A 320 7.38 -10.38 20.04
N ALA A 321 6.65 -11.38 20.52
CA ALA A 321 5.29 -11.63 20.04
C ALA A 321 4.43 -10.38 20.23
N ALA A 322 3.64 -10.03 19.20
CA ALA A 322 2.75 -8.89 19.27
C ALA A 322 1.79 -9.05 20.46
N GLN A 323 1.66 -8.01 21.28
CA GLN A 323 0.77 -8.00 22.43
C GLN A 323 -0.46 -7.15 22.16
N ALA A 324 -1.60 -7.60 22.68
CA ALA A 324 -2.84 -6.86 22.62
C ALA A 324 -2.65 -5.54 23.39
N PRO A 325 -2.86 -4.38 22.74
CA PRO A 325 -2.72 -3.09 23.41
C PRO A 325 -3.80 -2.92 24.49
N SER A 326 -3.40 -2.39 25.64
CA SER A 326 -4.33 -2.01 26.70
C SER A 326 -5.18 -0.82 26.29
N GLY A 327 -6.47 -0.83 26.64
CA GLY A 327 -7.37 0.30 26.42
C GLY A 327 -7.86 0.47 24.98
N ALA A 328 -7.74 -0.57 24.15
CA ALA A 328 -8.30 -0.54 22.80
C ALA A 328 -9.83 -0.45 22.83
N THR A 329 -10.39 0.54 22.17
CA THR A 329 -11.85 0.66 22.02
C THR A 329 -12.33 -0.23 20.88
N GLU A 330 -13.41 -0.99 21.08
CA GLU A 330 -14.00 -1.80 20.00
C GLU A 330 -14.58 -0.90 18.91
N PHE A 331 -14.20 -1.16 17.66
CA PHE A 331 -14.58 -0.39 16.49
C PHE A 331 -15.40 -1.26 15.55
N THR A 332 -16.62 -0.82 15.27
CA THR A 332 -17.64 -1.59 14.57
C THR A 332 -17.84 -1.09 13.13
N ALA A 333 -18.64 -1.81 12.34
CA ALA A 333 -19.06 -1.35 11.02
C ALA A 333 -19.85 -0.02 11.08
N ALA A 334 -20.62 0.19 12.15
CA ALA A 334 -21.36 1.45 12.36
C ALA A 334 -20.41 2.62 12.64
N ASP A 335 -19.35 2.40 13.42
CA ASP A 335 -18.31 3.41 13.65
C ASP A 335 -17.59 3.78 12.35
N PHE A 336 -17.26 2.78 11.53
CA PHE A 336 -16.68 3.01 10.21
C PHE A 336 -17.59 3.87 9.33
N GLN A 337 -18.88 3.51 9.25
CA GLN A 337 -19.86 4.28 8.50
C GLN A 337 -19.97 5.72 9.02
N GLY A 338 -19.96 5.92 10.34
CA GLY A 338 -19.97 7.24 10.95
C GLY A 338 -18.78 8.09 10.54
N VAL A 339 -17.56 7.53 10.58
CA VAL A 339 -16.34 8.22 10.11
C VAL A 339 -16.45 8.56 8.62
N MET A 340 -16.85 7.61 7.79
CA MET A 340 -16.98 7.83 6.34
C MET A 340 -18.02 8.90 6.01
N THR A 341 -19.18 8.88 6.67
CA THR A 341 -20.21 9.92 6.49
C THR A 341 -19.69 11.29 6.93
N ALA A 342 -18.96 11.38 8.06
CA ALA A 342 -18.39 12.63 8.53
C ALA A 342 -17.33 13.18 7.56
N VAL A 343 -16.49 12.32 6.98
CA VAL A 343 -15.50 12.70 5.94
C VAL A 343 -16.20 13.20 4.67
N LEU A 344 -17.24 12.50 4.22
CA LEU A 344 -18.00 12.87 3.02
C LEU A 344 -18.79 14.18 3.21
N MET A 345 -19.44 14.36 4.36
CA MET A 345 -20.21 15.56 4.68
C MET A 345 -19.33 16.74 5.09
N GLY A 346 -18.13 16.48 5.60
CA GLY A 346 -17.14 17.48 6.01
C GLY A 346 -16.31 18.05 4.85
N GLY A 347 -16.55 17.63 3.60
CA GLY A 347 -15.96 18.26 2.42
C GLY A 347 -14.47 17.96 2.18
N ILE A 348 -13.95 16.80 2.60
CA ILE A 348 -12.53 16.42 2.38
C ILE A 348 -12.29 15.90 0.94
N GLY A 349 -13.01 16.45 -0.04
CA GLY A 349 -12.97 16.06 -1.46
C GLY A 349 -12.10 16.94 -2.36
N GLU A 350 -11.70 18.14 -1.92
CA GLU A 350 -10.94 19.07 -2.76
C GLU A 350 -9.50 19.24 -2.25
N ALA A 351 -8.64 18.28 -2.60
CA ALA A 351 -7.20 18.48 -2.57
C ALA A 351 -6.59 17.92 -3.86
N GLY A 352 -6.77 18.64 -4.96
CA GLY A 352 -6.20 18.27 -6.24
C GLY A 352 -6.50 19.24 -7.38
N GLY A 353 -5.80 20.39 -7.41
CA GLY A 353 -5.61 21.16 -8.65
C GLY A 353 -6.06 22.61 -8.62
N GLY A 354 -5.26 23.48 -7.99
CA GLY A 354 -5.41 24.93 -8.18
C GLY A 354 -5.00 25.35 -9.61
N VAL A 355 -5.94 25.89 -10.37
CA VAL A 355 -5.65 26.88 -11.42
C VAL A 355 -6.23 28.21 -10.94
N GLY A 356 -5.33 29.13 -10.61
CA GLY A 356 -5.70 30.44 -10.10
C GLY A 356 -6.57 31.22 -11.09
N HIS A 357 -7.65 31.81 -10.59
CA HIS A 357 -8.27 32.96 -11.22
C HIS A 357 -8.55 34.04 -10.19
N ARG A 358 -7.84 35.16 -10.33
CA ARG A 358 -8.12 36.43 -9.63
C ARG A 358 -9.48 36.95 -10.14
N PRO A 359 -10.38 37.47 -9.29
CA PRO A 359 -11.53 38.20 -9.79
C PRO A 359 -11.10 39.62 -10.16
N GLY A 360 -11.07 39.91 -11.46
CA GLY A 360 -10.99 41.25 -12.00
C GLY A 360 -12.37 41.92 -11.94
N ALA A 361 -12.42 43.09 -11.31
CA ALA A 361 -13.57 43.99 -11.34
C ALA A 361 -13.83 44.50 -12.76
N GLY A 362 -15.10 44.58 -13.16
CA GLY A 362 -15.52 45.18 -14.43
C GLY A 362 -17.02 45.45 -14.45
N ALA A 363 -17.38 46.71 -14.24
CA ALA A 363 -18.72 47.24 -14.43
C ALA A 363 -19.11 47.24 -15.92
N GLY A 364 -20.40 47.03 -16.23
CA GLY A 364 -20.90 47.13 -17.60
C GLY A 364 -22.41 46.90 -17.73
N THR A 365 -23.12 48.02 -17.79
CA THR A 365 -24.55 48.23 -18.06
C THR A 365 -25.13 47.47 -19.27
N GLY A 366 -26.40 47.06 -19.21
CA GLY A 366 -27.16 46.70 -20.41
C GLY A 366 -28.61 46.26 -20.15
N SER A 367 -29.55 47.07 -20.60
CA SER A 367 -31.01 47.01 -20.39
C SER A 367 -31.74 46.14 -21.43
N GLY A 368 -32.93 45.63 -21.06
CA GLY A 368 -33.95 45.09 -21.99
C GLY A 368 -34.76 43.96 -21.32
N SER A 369 -35.90 44.20 -20.66
CA SER A 369 -37.24 44.50 -21.19
C SER A 369 -37.79 43.41 -22.12
N GLY A 370 -38.69 42.57 -21.60
CA GLY A 370 -39.43 41.56 -22.36
C GLY A 370 -40.54 40.92 -21.54
N SER A 371 -41.67 41.62 -21.44
CA SER A 371 -42.92 41.18 -20.83
C SER A 371 -43.55 40.00 -21.60
N GLY A 372 -44.11 39.04 -20.88
CA GLY A 372 -44.87 37.93 -21.46
C GLY A 372 -45.72 37.22 -20.41
N SER A 373 -46.89 37.79 -20.13
CA SER A 373 -47.95 37.27 -19.28
C SER A 373 -48.61 36.02 -19.88
N GLY A 374 -48.83 34.99 -19.06
CA GLY A 374 -49.61 33.81 -19.40
C GLY A 374 -50.14 33.12 -18.15
N SER A 375 -51.30 33.58 -17.68
CA SER A 375 -52.10 33.06 -16.58
C SER A 375 -52.74 31.71 -16.92
N GLY A 376 -52.72 30.78 -15.95
CA GLY A 376 -53.49 29.54 -15.98
C GLY A 376 -53.62 28.95 -14.57
N GLU A 377 -54.70 29.31 -13.88
CA GLU A 377 -55.14 28.70 -12.62
C GLU A 377 -55.59 27.24 -12.83
N GLY A 378 -55.32 26.40 -11.84
CA GLY A 378 -55.87 25.05 -11.71
C GLY A 378 -55.39 24.39 -10.42
N GLY A 379 -56.19 24.49 -9.35
CA GLY A 379 -55.89 23.92 -8.04
C GLY A 379 -56.10 22.40 -7.95
N GLY A 380 -55.53 21.77 -6.92
CA GLY A 380 -55.86 20.40 -6.54
C GLY A 380 -54.78 19.65 -5.75
N THR A 381 -54.83 19.78 -4.42
CA THR A 381 -54.52 18.78 -3.36
C THR A 381 -53.66 17.53 -3.66
N GLY A 382 -52.59 17.33 -2.89
CA GLY A 382 -52.06 15.98 -2.58
C GLY A 382 -50.55 15.91 -2.30
N GLY A 383 -50.17 15.59 -1.06
CA GLY A 383 -48.80 15.16 -0.68
C GLY A 383 -48.46 13.72 -1.15
N PRO A 384 -47.25 13.21 -0.87
CA PRO A 384 -46.35 12.70 -1.90
C PRO A 384 -46.49 11.20 -2.18
N SER A 385 -46.51 10.84 -3.46
CA SER A 385 -46.39 9.45 -3.93
C SER A 385 -45.08 9.27 -4.69
N ARG A 386 -44.26 8.32 -4.24
CA ARG A 386 -42.96 7.96 -4.79
C ARG A 386 -43.18 7.23 -6.13
N ALA A 387 -42.83 7.87 -7.24
CA ALA A 387 -42.94 7.27 -8.56
C ALA A 387 -41.82 6.23 -8.80
N THR A 388 -42.19 5.08 -9.33
CA THR A 388 -41.32 4.08 -9.94
C THR A 388 -40.66 4.69 -11.19
N GLY A 389 -39.34 4.88 -11.17
CA GLY A 389 -38.59 5.44 -12.30
C GLY A 389 -38.68 4.55 -13.55
N SER A 390 -39.01 5.16 -14.69
CA SER A 390 -39.03 4.52 -16.00
C SER A 390 -37.61 4.12 -16.45
N LYS A 391 -37.47 2.94 -17.06
CA LYS A 391 -36.18 2.43 -17.57
C LYS A 391 -35.59 3.38 -18.63
N LEU A 392 -34.26 3.56 -18.60
CA LEU A 392 -33.53 4.36 -19.58
C LEU A 392 -33.71 3.85 -21.00
N THR A 393 -33.82 4.77 -21.95
CA THR A 393 -33.82 4.42 -23.38
C THR A 393 -32.40 4.17 -23.89
N ASP A 394 -32.29 3.45 -25.02
CA ASP A 394 -30.98 3.12 -25.60
C ASP A 394 -30.18 4.37 -26.01
N ASP A 395 -30.86 5.42 -26.46
CA ASP A 395 -30.23 6.69 -26.84
C ASP A 395 -29.73 7.45 -25.61
N GLN A 396 -30.47 7.41 -24.52
CA GLN A 396 -30.05 7.95 -23.22
C GLN A 396 -28.80 7.23 -22.70
N VAL A 397 -28.77 5.91 -22.77
CA VAL A 397 -27.59 5.12 -22.35
C VAL A 397 -26.35 5.50 -23.16
N LYS A 398 -26.50 5.70 -24.48
CA LYS A 398 -25.40 6.13 -25.36
C LYS A 398 -24.92 7.54 -25.07
N GLU A 399 -25.83 8.47 -24.80
CA GLU A 399 -25.50 9.84 -24.42
C GLU A 399 -24.68 9.87 -23.13
N LEU A 400 -25.15 9.16 -22.09
CA LEU A 400 -24.44 9.05 -20.81
C LEU A 400 -23.08 8.37 -20.96
N ALA A 401 -23.00 7.29 -21.76
CA ALA A 401 -21.73 6.57 -21.95
C ALA A 401 -20.67 7.45 -22.61
N LYS A 402 -21.09 8.24 -23.59
CA LYS A 402 -20.23 9.19 -24.28
C LYS A 402 -19.83 10.37 -23.40
N ALA A 403 -20.74 10.83 -22.52
CA ALA A 403 -20.51 11.99 -21.66
C ALA A 403 -19.65 11.66 -20.42
N GLY A 404 -19.90 10.53 -19.75
CA GLY A 404 -19.23 10.15 -18.50
C GLY A 404 -17.98 9.28 -18.65
N GLY A 405 -17.65 8.84 -19.89
CA GLY A 405 -16.54 7.91 -20.13
C GLY A 405 -16.74 6.51 -19.54
N VAL A 406 -17.98 6.18 -19.18
CA VAL A 406 -18.42 4.88 -18.64
C VAL A 406 -19.07 4.08 -19.76
N SER A 407 -18.94 2.75 -19.77
CA SER A 407 -19.54 1.95 -20.85
C SER A 407 -21.08 1.92 -20.76
N GLU A 408 -21.74 1.79 -21.92
CA GLU A 408 -23.21 1.69 -22.01
C GLU A 408 -23.78 0.55 -21.13
N GLU A 409 -23.02 -0.55 -21.02
CA GLU A 409 -23.40 -1.73 -20.25
C GLU A 409 -23.39 -1.44 -18.73
N THR A 410 -22.40 -0.68 -18.25
CA THR A 410 -22.32 -0.25 -16.86
C THR A 410 -23.43 0.74 -16.49
N ILE A 411 -23.85 1.61 -17.42
CA ILE A 411 -24.96 2.55 -17.21
C ILE A 411 -26.31 1.81 -17.12
N ARG A 412 -26.56 0.82 -17.98
CA ARG A 412 -27.79 0.00 -17.91
C ARG A 412 -27.89 -0.76 -16.58
N LEU A 413 -26.77 -1.29 -16.10
CA LEU A 413 -26.74 -2.02 -14.83
C LEU A 413 -27.09 -1.12 -13.64
N MET A 414 -26.51 0.07 -13.58
CA MET A 414 -26.83 1.04 -12.53
C MET A 414 -28.29 1.54 -12.65
N ALA A 415 -28.84 1.64 -13.86
CA ALA A 415 -30.25 1.99 -14.04
C ALA A 415 -31.20 0.90 -13.52
N GLU A 416 -30.80 -0.37 -13.64
CA GLU A 416 -31.53 -1.49 -13.05
C GLU A 416 -31.49 -1.51 -11.51
N SER A 417 -30.49 -0.86 -10.88
CA SER A 417 -30.48 -0.62 -9.43
C SER A 417 -31.29 0.61 -8.99
N GLY A 418 -32.05 1.21 -9.91
CA GLY A 418 -33.03 2.25 -9.63
C GLY A 418 -32.55 3.68 -9.86
N LEU A 419 -31.34 3.87 -10.39
CA LEU A 419 -30.85 5.19 -10.80
C LEU A 419 -31.55 5.60 -12.10
N THR A 420 -32.06 6.82 -12.11
CA THR A 420 -32.76 7.42 -13.24
C THR A 420 -31.80 8.20 -14.12
N TYR A 421 -32.27 8.62 -15.30
CA TYR A 421 -31.44 9.37 -16.24
C TYR A 421 -30.86 10.64 -15.62
N ASP A 422 -31.70 11.33 -14.86
CA ASP A 422 -31.34 12.57 -14.18
C ASP A 422 -30.35 12.28 -13.06
N ASP A 423 -30.47 11.16 -12.34
CA ASP A 423 -29.45 10.77 -11.36
C ASP A 423 -28.08 10.54 -12.03
N PHE A 424 -28.03 9.95 -13.23
CA PHE A 424 -26.77 9.83 -13.98
C PHE A 424 -26.26 11.17 -14.50
N LYS A 425 -27.13 12.05 -14.97
CA LYS A 425 -26.71 13.39 -15.39
C LYS A 425 -26.17 14.19 -14.22
N ASP A 426 -26.87 14.18 -13.10
CA ASP A 426 -26.45 14.85 -11.88
C ASP A 426 -25.10 14.31 -11.39
N MET A 427 -24.88 12.98 -11.46
CA MET A 427 -23.57 12.37 -11.14
C MET A 427 -22.45 12.69 -12.13
N MET A 428 -22.76 13.07 -13.37
CA MET A 428 -21.76 13.44 -14.38
C MET A 428 -21.52 14.95 -14.44
N GLU A 429 -22.51 15.74 -14.06
CA GLU A 429 -22.41 17.19 -13.89
C GLU A 429 -21.76 17.56 -12.55
N SER A 430 -21.71 16.63 -11.60
CA SER A 430 -20.88 16.68 -10.38
C SER A 430 -19.50 16.08 -10.58
#